data_AF-A0AB36PEW4-F1
#
_entry.id   AF-A0AB36PEW4-F1
#
_cell.length_a   1.000
_cell.length_b   1.000
_cell.length_c   1.000
_cell.angle_alpha   90.00
_cell.angle_beta   90.00
_cell.angle_gamma   90.00
#
_symmetry.space_group_name_H-M   'P 1'
#
loop_
_entity.id
_entity.type
_entity.pdbx_description
1 polymer ?
#
loop_
_entity_poly.entity_id
_entity_poly.type
_entity_poly.pdbx_seq_one_letter_code
_entity_poly.pdbx_strand_id
1 'polypeptide(L)'
;MELNYTPQNADGSISIEKAVAINEAFQISRQFWAHQVERGVLRTPRSFINTVPHMSFVWGEDNVNFLRARYAALQQSSLFRGMRYSEDHAQIKEWAPLVMEGRDPQQKLALM
;
A
#
# COMPACT_ATOMS: atom_id res chain seq x y z
N MET A 1 9.82 -7.86 -0.61
CA MET A 1 8.82 -7.76 -1.70
C MET A 1 7.88 -6.59 -1.35
N GLU A 2 7.47 -5.80 -2.35
CA GLU A 2 6.80 -4.47 -2.28
C GLU A 2 7.52 -3.34 -1.52
N LEU A 3 7.99 -3.55 -0.29
CA LEU A 3 8.78 -2.57 0.47
C LEU A 3 10.08 -2.15 -0.24
N ASN A 4 10.57 -2.98 -1.16
CA ASN A 4 11.76 -2.72 -1.97
C ASN A 4 11.55 -1.62 -3.03
N TYR A 5 10.32 -1.15 -3.23
CA TYR A 5 10.02 0.01 -4.08
C TYR A 5 10.22 1.34 -3.35
N THR A 6 10.43 1.30 -2.04
CA THR A 6 10.74 2.46 -1.22
C THR A 6 12.01 2.21 -0.41
N PRO A 7 13.18 2.13 -1.07
CA PRO A 7 14.43 1.84 -0.38
C PRO A 7 14.78 2.97 0.59
N GLN A 8 15.44 2.58 1.67
CA GLN A 8 16.06 3.53 2.58
C GLN A 8 17.41 3.97 1.99
N ASN A 9 17.61 5.28 1.93
CA ASN A 9 18.85 5.91 1.52
C ASN A 9 19.91 5.81 2.62
N ALA A 10 21.17 6.09 2.28
CA ALA A 10 22.28 6.05 3.24
C ALA A 10 22.12 7.05 4.41
N ASP A 11 21.36 8.14 4.20
CA ASP A 11 21.01 9.14 5.22
C ASP A 11 19.80 8.76 6.08
N GLY A 12 19.20 7.59 5.84
CA GLY A 12 18.04 7.07 6.56
C GLY A 12 16.69 7.53 5.99
N SER A 13 16.64 8.41 4.99
CA SER A 13 15.40 8.83 4.32
C SER A 13 14.81 7.72 3.44
N ILE A 14 13.50 7.75 3.19
CA ILE A 14 12.82 6.78 2.33
C ILE A 14 12.59 7.40 0.95
N SER A 15 13.18 6.82 -0.10
CA SER A 15 12.87 7.20 -1.47
C SER A 15 11.51 6.65 -1.89
N ILE A 16 10.69 7.46 -2.56
CA ILE A 16 9.37 7.04 -3.09
C ILE A 16 9.29 7.09 -4.61
N GLU A 17 10.38 7.46 -5.30
CA GLU A 17 10.40 7.70 -6.74
C GLU A 17 9.89 6.50 -7.54
N LYS A 18 10.37 5.30 -7.18
CA LYS A 18 9.96 4.07 -7.85
C LYS A 18 8.50 3.73 -7.59
N ALA A 19 7.99 3.99 -6.38
CA ALA A 19 6.58 3.80 -6.06
C ALA A 19 5.68 4.77 -6.85
N VAL A 20 6.09 6.03 -7.00
CA VAL A 20 5.41 7.03 -7.83
C VAL A 20 5.38 6.57 -9.29
N ALA A 21 6.53 6.23 -9.87
CA ALA A 21 6.62 5.81 -11.27
C ALA A 21 5.74 4.58 -11.58
N ILE A 22 5.70 3.60 -10.67
CA ILE A 22 4.83 2.43 -10.81
C ILE A 22 3.34 2.83 -10.72
N ASN A 23 2.97 3.69 -9.77
CA ASN A 23 1.58 4.15 -9.64
C ASN A 23 1.11 4.90 -10.90
N GLU A 24 1.95 5.80 -11.43
CA GLU A 24 1.66 6.55 -12.65
C GLU A 24 1.47 5.62 -13.86
N ALA A 25 2.37 4.64 -14.05
CA ALA A 25 2.24 3.64 -15.11
C ALA A 25 0.94 2.83 -14.98
N PHE A 26 0.51 2.53 -13.75
CA PHE A 26 -0.78 1.90 -13.49
C PHE A 26 -1.97 2.81 -13.85
N GLN A 27 -1.89 4.13 -13.60
CA GLN A 27 -2.94 5.06 -14.04
C GLN A 27 -3.06 5.11 -15.57
N ILE A 28 -1.95 5.09 -16.30
CA ILE A 28 -1.96 4.99 -17.77
C ILE A 28 -2.66 3.71 -18.23
N SER A 29 -2.37 2.58 -17.58
CA SER A 29 -3.05 1.31 -17.88
C SER A 29 -4.56 1.41 -17.64
N ARG A 30 -4.99 2.08 -16.56
CA ARG A 30 -6.41 2.32 -16.27
C ARG A 30 -7.09 3.19 -17.33
N GLN A 31 -6.43 4.25 -17.79
CA GLN A 31 -6.94 5.10 -18.87
C GLN A 31 -7.09 4.31 -20.17
N PHE A 32 -6.10 3.47 -20.51
CA PHE A 32 -6.20 2.58 -21.66
C PHE A 32 -7.39 1.63 -21.55
N TRP A 33 -7.56 0.92 -20.43
CA TRP A 33 -8.70 0.02 -20.24
C TRP A 33 -10.04 0.75 -20.27
N ALA A 34 -10.14 1.94 -19.69
CA ALA A 34 -11.34 2.77 -19.76
C ALA A 34 -11.70 3.09 -21.22
N HIS A 35 -10.71 3.52 -22.01
CA HIS A 35 -10.90 3.78 -23.44
C HIS A 35 -11.35 2.53 -24.22
N GLN A 36 -10.79 1.36 -23.91
CA GLN A 36 -11.18 0.10 -24.55
C GLN A 36 -12.61 -0.34 -24.18
N VAL A 37 -13.08 0.01 -22.98
CA VAL A 37 -14.48 -0.19 -22.56
C VAL A 37 -15.41 0.75 -23.31
N GLU A 38 -15.07 2.02 -23.43
CA GLU A 38 -15.85 3.02 -24.19
C GLU A 38 -15.99 2.63 -25.68
N ARG A 39 -14.95 1.99 -26.25
CA ARG A 39 -14.97 1.48 -27.62
C ARG A 39 -15.66 0.12 -27.80
N GLY A 40 -16.11 -0.52 -26.71
CA GLY A 40 -16.77 -1.82 -26.73
C GLY A 40 -15.85 -3.02 -27.02
N VAL A 41 -14.52 -2.83 -27.01
CA VAL A 41 -13.53 -3.91 -27.16
C VAL A 41 -13.46 -4.72 -25.88
N LEU A 42 -13.32 -4.03 -24.74
CA LEU A 42 -13.57 -4.58 -23.42
C LEU A 42 -15.01 -4.30 -23.03
N ARG A 43 -15.63 -5.17 -22.23
CA ARG A 43 -17.05 -5.05 -21.88
C ARG A 43 -17.27 -4.85 -20.39
N THR A 44 -17.00 -5.89 -19.60
CA THR A 44 -17.31 -5.90 -18.17
C THR A 44 -16.05 -5.58 -17.38
N PRO A 45 -15.85 -4.36 -16.83
CA PRO A 45 -14.62 -4.01 -16.11
C PRO A 45 -14.26 -5.00 -15.00
N ARG A 46 -15.27 -5.45 -14.24
CA ARG A 46 -15.09 -6.41 -13.13
C ARG A 46 -14.56 -7.78 -13.56
N SER A 47 -14.56 -8.12 -14.85
CA SER A 47 -13.98 -9.38 -15.32
C SER A 47 -12.45 -9.33 -15.45
N PHE A 48 -11.84 -8.14 -15.44
CA PHE A 48 -10.40 -7.99 -15.65
C PHE A 48 -9.71 -7.03 -14.67
N ILE A 49 -10.46 -6.18 -13.94
CA ILE A 49 -9.90 -5.31 -12.91
C ILE A 49 -10.80 -5.28 -11.68
N ASN A 50 -10.18 -5.43 -10.51
CA ASN A 50 -10.84 -5.39 -9.21
C ASN A 50 -10.15 -4.38 -8.31
N THR A 51 -10.95 -3.53 -7.67
CA THR A 51 -10.45 -2.62 -6.64
C THR A 51 -10.49 -3.35 -5.30
N VAL A 52 -9.31 -3.58 -4.74
CA VAL A 52 -9.14 -4.18 -3.41
C VAL A 52 -8.17 -3.33 -2.61
N PRO A 53 -8.29 -3.27 -1.28
CA PRO A 53 -7.27 -2.65 -0.44
C PRO A 53 -5.91 -3.33 -0.64
N HIS A 54 -4.86 -2.53 -0.83
CA HIS A 54 -3.48 -3.01 -0.78
C HIS A 54 -2.95 -2.76 0.63
N MET A 55 -2.53 -3.80 1.33
CA MET A 55 -2.11 -3.73 2.73
C MET A 55 -0.66 -4.19 2.88
N SER A 56 0.17 -3.36 3.52
CA SER A 56 1.52 -3.72 3.98
C SER A 56 1.46 -4.00 5.48
N PHE A 57 1.66 -5.26 5.88
CA PHE A 57 1.71 -5.66 7.28
C PHE A 57 3.15 -6.03 7.68
N VAL A 58 3.60 -5.53 8.83
CA VAL A 58 4.92 -5.83 9.39
C VAL A 58 4.85 -6.06 10.89
N TRP A 59 5.86 -6.74 11.44
CA TRP A 59 6.04 -6.93 12.88
C TRP A 59 7.52 -6.81 13.26
N GLY A 60 7.77 -6.55 14.55
CA GLY A 60 9.10 -6.23 15.07
C GLY A 60 9.42 -4.74 14.97
N GLU A 61 10.18 -4.24 15.93
CA GLU A 61 10.42 -2.80 16.13
C GLU A 61 11.02 -2.11 14.89
N ASP A 62 12.08 -2.68 14.31
CA ASP A 62 12.75 -2.10 13.14
C ASP A 62 11.81 -2.00 11.92
N ASN A 63 11.00 -3.03 11.68
CA ASN A 63 10.08 -3.03 10.56
C ASN A 63 8.91 -2.06 10.76
N VAL A 64 8.41 -1.94 12.00
CA VAL A 64 7.38 -0.97 12.36
C VAL A 64 7.91 0.46 12.16
N ASN A 65 9.13 0.73 12.61
CA ASN A 65 9.80 2.02 12.41
C ASN A 65 9.99 2.35 10.92
N PHE A 66 10.43 1.36 10.13
CA PHE A 66 10.54 1.50 8.69
C PHE A 66 9.19 1.79 8.02
N LEU A 67 8.13 1.04 8.37
CA LEU A 67 6.81 1.23 7.77
C LEU A 67 6.22 2.61 8.13
N ARG A 68 6.49 3.11 9.35
CA ARG A 68 6.10 4.46 9.77
C ARG A 68 6.81 5.54 8.95
N ALA A 69 8.13 5.40 8.75
CA ALA A 69 8.91 6.33 7.94
C ALA A 69 8.46 6.30 6.47
N ARG A 70 8.18 5.11 5.94
CA ARG A 70 7.63 4.90 4.60
C ARG A 70 6.27 5.58 4.43
N TYR A 71 5.36 5.41 5.39
CA TYR A 71 4.06 6.09 5.38
C TYR A 71 4.22 7.61 5.32
N ALA A 72 5.07 8.17 6.20
CA ALA A 72 5.32 9.61 6.24
C ALA A 72 5.87 10.16 4.91
N ALA A 73 6.77 9.41 4.26
CA ALA A 73 7.31 9.79 2.95
C ALA A 73 6.24 9.72 1.85
N LEU A 74 5.46 8.63 1.77
CA LEU A 74 4.42 8.46 0.76
C LEU A 74 3.33 9.52 0.86
N GLN A 75 2.94 9.94 2.08
CA GLN A 75 1.92 10.97 2.30
C GLN A 75 2.26 12.34 1.69
N GLN A 76 3.53 12.58 1.37
CA GLN A 76 3.95 13.81 0.68
C GLN A 76 3.47 13.85 -0.79
N SER A 77 3.20 12.69 -1.40
CA SER A 77 2.68 12.61 -2.75
C SER A 77 1.16 12.52 -2.77
N SER A 78 0.54 13.30 -3.67
CA SER A 78 -0.91 13.33 -3.84
C SER A 78 -1.53 11.98 -4.21
N LEU A 79 -0.75 11.10 -4.86
CA LEU A 79 -1.17 9.76 -5.29
C LEU A 79 -1.45 8.81 -4.12
N PHE A 80 -0.87 9.08 -2.95
CA PHE A 80 -0.92 8.18 -1.80
C PHE A 80 -1.69 8.76 -0.59
N ARG A 81 -2.21 9.99 -0.68
CA ARG A 81 -2.90 10.68 0.44
C ARG A 81 -4.08 9.91 1.06
N GLY A 82 -4.68 8.99 0.32
CA GLY A 82 -5.77 8.13 0.82
C GLY A 82 -5.31 6.97 1.70
N MET A 83 -3.99 6.74 1.84
CA MET A 83 -3.44 5.66 2.64
C MET A 83 -3.66 5.89 4.14
N ARG A 84 -3.83 4.79 4.87
CA ARG A 84 -4.01 4.78 6.32
C ARG A 84 -2.82 4.05 6.94
N TYR A 85 -2.56 4.33 8.21
CA TYR A 85 -1.52 3.64 8.97
C TYR A 85 -2.04 3.42 10.38
N SER A 86 -1.75 2.26 10.94
CA SER A 86 -2.05 1.96 12.35
C SER A 86 -1.00 1.03 12.95
N GLU A 87 -0.77 1.20 14.24
CA GLU A 87 -0.03 0.29 15.14
C GLU A 87 -0.96 -0.26 16.23
N ASP A 88 -2.23 0.16 16.25
CA ASP A 88 -3.22 -0.30 17.21
C ASP A 88 -3.78 -1.66 16.80
N HIS A 89 -3.59 -2.65 17.67
CA HIS A 89 -4.07 -4.01 17.46
C HIS A 89 -5.58 -4.07 17.22
N ALA A 90 -6.38 -3.23 17.91
CA ALA A 90 -7.82 -3.23 17.74
C ALA A 90 -8.19 -2.75 16.33
N GLN A 91 -7.66 -1.62 15.89
CA GLN A 91 -7.87 -1.10 14.54
C GLN A 91 -7.37 -2.05 13.45
N ILE A 92 -6.19 -2.66 13.63
CA ILE A 92 -5.65 -3.62 12.66
C ILE A 92 -6.51 -4.88 12.59
N LYS A 93 -7.09 -5.32 13.70
CA LYS A 93 -8.03 -6.45 13.72
C LYS A 93 -9.33 -6.13 12.99
N GLU A 94 -9.81 -4.88 13.01
CA GLU A 94 -10.94 -4.45 12.21
C GLU A 94 -10.64 -4.54 10.70
N TRP A 95 -9.42 -4.19 10.29
CA TRP A 95 -9.01 -4.22 8.88
C TRP A 95 -8.64 -5.62 8.38
N ALA A 96 -7.96 -6.42 9.21
CA ALA A 96 -7.38 -7.69 8.85
C ALA A 96 -7.57 -8.73 9.99
N PRO A 97 -8.81 -9.16 10.28
CA PRO A 97 -9.12 -10.00 11.44
C PRO A 97 -8.37 -11.33 11.44
N LEU A 98 -8.28 -11.99 10.29
CA LEU A 98 -7.57 -13.26 10.13
C LEU A 98 -6.05 -13.14 10.31
N VAL A 99 -5.48 -11.95 10.03
CA VAL A 99 -4.05 -11.70 10.27
C VAL A 99 -3.77 -11.57 11.76
N MET A 100 -4.73 -11.04 12.52
CA MET A 100 -4.60 -10.78 13.95
C MET A 100 -4.99 -11.95 14.86
N GLU A 101 -5.68 -12.96 14.32
CA GLU A 101 -6.10 -14.12 15.09
C GLU A 101 -4.90 -14.90 15.68
N GLY A 102 -4.94 -15.17 16.99
CA GLY A 102 -3.89 -15.90 17.69
C GLY A 102 -2.57 -15.15 17.90
N ARG A 103 -2.47 -13.87 17.54
CA ARG A 103 -1.27 -13.05 17.80
C ARG A 103 -1.17 -12.63 19.27
N ASP A 104 0.07 -12.48 19.73
CA ASP A 104 0.37 -11.89 21.04
C ASP A 104 -0.05 -10.41 21.07
N PRO A 105 -0.93 -9.99 22.00
CA PRO A 105 -1.35 -8.59 22.14
C PRO A 105 -0.21 -7.60 22.41
N GLN A 106 0.95 -8.09 22.86
CA GLN A 106 2.14 -7.25 23.12
C GLN A 106 3.09 -7.19 21.92
N GLN A 107 2.85 -7.98 20.86
CA GLN A 107 3.69 -7.96 19.66
C GLN A 107 3.66 -6.59 18.99
N LYS A 108 4.83 -5.99 18.74
CA LYS A 108 4.94 -4.79 17.91
C LYS A 108 4.61 -5.13 16.47
N LEU A 109 3.59 -4.48 15.93
CA LEU A 109 3.14 -4.64 14.55
C LEU A 109 2.57 -3.35 14.01
N ALA A 110 2.49 -3.25 12.69
CA ALA A 110 1.89 -2.12 12.00
C ALA A 110 1.24 -2.60 10.70
N LEU A 111 0.18 -1.89 10.29
CA LEU A 111 -0.47 -2.07 9.01
C LEU A 111 -0.65 -0.71 8.33
N MET A 112 -0.34 -0.69 7.03
CA MET A 112 -0.53 0.46 6.14
C MET A 112 -1.31 0.05 4.90
#